data_AF-A0A1W2A089-F1
#
_entry.id   AF-A0A1W2A089-F1
#
_cell.length_a   1.000
_cell.length_b   1.000
_cell.length_c   1.000
_cell.angle_alpha   90.00
_cell.angle_beta   90.00
_cell.angle_gamma   90.00
#
_symmetry.space_group_name_H-M   'P 1'
#
loop_
_entity.id
_entity.type
_entity.pdbx_description
1 polymer ?
#
loop_
_entity_poly.entity_id
_entity_poly.type
_entity_poly.pdbx_seq_one_letter_code
_entity_poly.pdbx_strand_id
1 'polypeptide(L)' 'MDLDINKIKDVAEDAVDKVSKNKEAKAAVDKAINEVEKKVKVDLPDVDTIAKTIKK' A
#
# COMPACT_ATOMS: atom_id res chain seq x y z
N MET A 1 -19.53 -5.43 15.42
CA MET A 1 -18.94 -5.82 14.12
C MET A 1 -17.45 -5.87 14.32
N ASP A 2 -16.94 -6.99 14.84
CA ASP A 2 -15.54 -7.35 14.70
C ASP A 2 -15.33 -7.73 13.24
N LEU A 3 -15.19 -6.71 12.38
CA LEU A 3 -14.57 -6.90 11.09
C LEU A 3 -13.24 -7.58 11.42
N ASP A 4 -13.12 -8.87 11.09
CA ASP A 4 -11.96 -9.72 11.35
C ASP A 4 -10.70 -8.92 10.99
N ILE A 5 -10.09 -8.24 11.98
CA ILE A 5 -8.93 -7.38 11.77
C ILE A 5 -7.80 -8.23 11.17
N ASN A 6 -7.77 -9.51 11.54
CA ASN A 6 -6.89 -10.52 10.97
C ASN A 6 -7.16 -10.77 9.48
N LYS A 7 -8.42 -10.93 9.03
CA LYS A 7 -8.73 -11.06 7.59
C LYS A 7 -8.38 -9.79 6.81
N ILE A 8 -8.62 -8.62 7.40
CA ILE A 8 -8.28 -7.35 6.74
C ILE A 8 -6.76 -7.21 6.62
N LYS A 9 -6.01 -7.59 7.66
CA LYS A 9 -4.55 -7.65 7.64
C LYS A 9 -4.06 -8.60 6.55
N ASP A 10 -4.56 -9.83 6.52
CA ASP A 10 -4.19 -10.84 5.50
C ASP A 10 -4.46 -10.36 4.07
N VAL A 11 -5.64 -9.78 3.82
CA VAL A 11 -6.02 -9.27 2.49
C VAL A 11 -5.16 -8.06 2.10
N ALA A 12 -4.85 -7.18 3.06
CA ALA A 12 -3.97 -6.04 2.81
C ALA A 12 -2.52 -6.48 2.55
N GLU A 13 -2.03 -7.48 3.28
CA GLU A 13 -0.72 -8.10 3.05
C GLU A 13 -0.65 -8.73 1.65
N ASP A 14 -1.64 -9.55 1.26
CA ASP A 14 -1.68 -10.20 -0.05
C ASP A 14 -1.79 -9.19 -1.20
N ALA A 15 -2.61 -8.15 -1.04
CA ALA A 15 -2.74 -7.08 -2.02
C ALA A 15 -1.43 -6.32 -2.19
N VAL A 16 -0.78 -5.93 -1.10
CA VAL A 16 0.48 -5.18 -1.16
C VAL A 16 1.63 -6.06 -1.66
N ASP A 17 1.65 -7.35 -1.32
CA ASP A 17 2.67 -8.28 -1.81
C ASP A 17 2.51 -8.53 -3.33
N LYS A 18 1.27 -8.64 -3.83
CA LYS A 18 0.98 -8.69 -5.28
C LYS A 18 1.37 -7.41 -6.01
N VAL A 19 1.09 -6.25 -5.43
CA VAL A 19 1.49 -4.95 -5.99
C VAL A 19 3.01 -4.81 -5.99
N SER A 20 3.69 -5.17 -4.90
CA SER A 20 5.15 -5.07 -4.77
C SER A 20 5.89 -6.02 -5.72
N LYS A 21 5.35 -7.22 -5.96
CA LYS A 21 5.91 -8.20 -6.92
C LYS A 21 5.68 -7.83 -8.39
N ASN A 22 4.66 -7.03 -8.69
CA ASN A 22 4.36 -6.60 -10.05
C ASN A 22 4.90 -5.18 -10.31
N LYS A 23 5.96 -5.07 -11.11
CA LYS A 23 6.61 -3.78 -11.43
C LYS A 23 5.64 -2.74 -12.02
N GLU A 24 4.67 -3.16 -12.84
CA GLU A 24 3.69 -2.26 -13.45
C GLU A 24 2.68 -1.76 -12.40
N ALA A 25 2.21 -2.66 -11.53
CA ALA A 25 1.31 -2.29 -10.44
C ALA A 25 1.99 -1.37 -9.43
N LYS A 26 3.24 -1.68 -9.06
CA LYS A 26 4.06 -0.83 -8.19
C LYS A 26 4.23 0.57 -8.77
N ALA A 27 4.61 0.68 -10.04
CA ALA A 27 4.74 1.97 -10.72
C ALA A 27 3.42 2.76 -10.78
N ALA A 28 2.28 2.08 -11.00
CA ALA A 28 0.97 2.71 -11.02
C ALA A 28 0.58 3.25 -9.63
N VAL A 29 0.81 2.46 -8.57
CA VAL A 29 0.52 2.86 -7.20
C VAL A 29 1.48 3.96 -6.72
N ASP A 30 2.78 3.87 -7.00
CA ASP A 30 3.75 4.93 -6.70
C ASP A 30 3.40 6.23 -7.44
N LYS A 31 2.92 6.15 -8.68
CA LYS A 31 2.44 7.33 -9.41
C LYS A 31 1.20 7.94 -8.76
N ALA A 32 0.25 7.10 -8.33
CA ALA A 32 -0.94 7.55 -7.62
C ALA A 32 -0.58 8.20 -6.27
N ILE A 33 0.33 7.60 -5.50
CA ILE A 33 0.85 8.14 -4.24
C ILE A 33 1.48 9.52 -4.50
N ASN A 34 2.34 9.65 -5.52
CA ASN A 34 2.95 10.93 -5.90
C ASN A 34 1.94 12.00 -6.31
N GLU A 35 0.88 11.63 -7.06
CA GLU A 35 -0.16 12.59 -7.44
C GLU A 35 -0.95 13.08 -6.23
N VAL A 36 -1.26 12.17 -5.29
CA VAL A 36 -1.93 12.54 -4.04
C VAL A 36 -1.01 13.39 -3.17
N GLU A 37 0.24 13.00 -2.97
CA GLU A 37 1.26 13.75 -2.22
C GLU A 37 1.40 15.18 -2.73
N LYS A 38 1.48 15.38 -4.05
CA LYS A 38 1.52 16.74 -4.64
C LYS A 38 0.26 17.55 -4.36
N LYS A 39 -0.90 16.89 -4.34
CA LYS A 39 -2.20 17.52 -4.12
C LYS A 39 -2.43 17.88 -2.66
N VAL A 40 -2.05 16.99 -1.73
CA VAL A 40 -2.22 17.19 -0.29
C VAL A 40 -1.02 17.91 0.34
N LYS A 41 0.11 18.00 -0.35
CA LYS A 41 1.40 18.54 0.13
C LYS A 41 1.88 17.85 1.41
N VAL A 42 1.72 16.54 1.47
CA VAL A 42 2.13 15.69 2.60
C VAL A 42 2.90 14.51 2.04
N ASP A 43 4.09 14.23 2.58
CA ASP A 43 4.87 13.05 2.25
C ASP A 43 4.07 11.79 2.61
N LEU A 44 3.72 11.02 1.57
CA LEU A 44 3.04 9.75 1.73
C LEU A 44 4.06 8.61 1.67
N PRO A 45 3.91 7.57 2.50
CA PRO A 45 4.79 6.41 2.44
C PRO A 45 4.65 5.70 1.09
N ASP A 46 5.78 5.30 0.53
CA ASP A 46 5.87 4.47 -0.66
C ASP A 46 5.31 3.05 -0.41
N VAL A 47 5.04 2.32 -1.50
CA VAL A 47 4.44 0.98 -1.44
C VAL A 47 5.26 0.00 -0.60
N ASP A 48 6.59 0.09 -0.61
CA ASP A 48 7.44 -0.80 0.19
C ASP A 48 7.36 -0.46 1.69
N THR A 49 7.29 0.82 2.02
CA THR A 49 7.07 1.29 3.39
C THR A 49 5.70 0.85 3.93
N ILE A 50 4.66 0.93 3.10
CA ILE A 50 3.32 0.40 3.43
C ILE A 50 3.39 -1.13 3.64
N ALA A 51 4.06 -1.86 2.74
CA ALA A 51 4.23 -3.31 2.84
C ALA A 51 4.90 -3.73 4.16
N LYS A 52 6.00 -3.06 4.52
CA LYS A 52 6.72 -3.31 5.78
C LYS A 52 5.87 -3.01 7.00
N THR A 53 5.04 -1.99 6.94
CA THR A 53 4.18 -1.57 8.06
C THR A 53 3.06 -2.58 8.31
N ILE A 54 2.44 -3.11 7.25
CA ILE A 54 1.38 -4.12 7.38
C ILE A 54 1.95 -5.47 7.84
N LYS A 55 3.16 -5.82 7.39
CA LYS A 55 3.87 -7.05 7.81
C LYS A 55 4.37 -7.04 9.26
N LYS A 56 4.28 -5.92 9.97
CA LYS A 56 4.73 -5.77 11.36
C LYS A 56 3.62 -6.18 12.35
#